data_AF-A0A7L3TIL9-F1
#
_entry.id   AF-A0A7L3TIL9-F1
#
_cell.length_a   1.000
_cell.length_b   1.000
_cell.length_c   1.000
_cell.angle_alpha   90.00
_cell.angle_beta   90.00
_cell.angle_gamma   90.00
#
_symmetry.space_group_name_H-M   'P 1'
#
loop_
_entity.id
_entity.type
_entity.pdbx_description
1 polymer ?
#
loop_
_entity_poly.entity_id
_entity_poly.type
_entity_poly.pdbx_seq_one_letter_code
_entity_poly.pdbx_strand_id
1 'polypeptide(L)'
;LDPNTAHSQLVLSEDLRRVRWQSEERDLPDIPERFMYSSCVLGREGFREGRHCWEVEGEVGGDSWWGVGVARESVERKRFSYWSPEGGIWAV
;
A
#
# COMPACT_ATOMS: atom_id res chain seq x y z
N LEU A 1 2.11 2.82 -8.67
CA LEU A 1 1.11 2.52 -7.61
C LEU A 1 -0.24 2.21 -8.27
N ASP A 2 -1.00 1.25 -7.74
CA ASP A 2 -2.32 0.87 -8.26
C ASP A 2 -3.46 1.58 -7.50
N PRO A 3 -4.21 2.51 -8.14
CA PRO A 3 -5.34 3.20 -7.52
C PRO A 3 -6.47 2.30 -7.01
N ASN A 4 -6.65 1.12 -7.60
CA ASN A 4 -7.70 0.19 -7.18
C ASN A 4 -7.38 -0.45 -5.83
N THR A 5 -6.09 -0.55 -5.49
CA THR A 5 -5.64 -1.13 -4.22
C THR A 5 -5.55 -0.09 -3.11
N ALA A 6 -5.35 1.18 -3.44
CA ALA A 6 -5.10 2.24 -2.47
C ALA A 6 -6.25 2.43 -1.47
N HIS A 7 -5.91 2.46 -0.19
CA HIS A 7 -6.83 2.88 0.87
C HIS A 7 -7.43 4.27 0.61
N SER A 8 -8.64 4.52 1.11
CA SER A 8 -9.40 5.77 0.88
C SER A 8 -8.66 7.03 1.33
N GLN A 9 -7.82 6.92 2.36
CA GLN A 9 -6.96 7.99 2.90
C GLN A 9 -5.65 8.21 2.13
N LEU A 10 -5.34 7.40 1.12
CA LEU A 10 -4.13 7.57 0.32
C LEU A 10 -4.44 8.32 -0.98
N VAL A 11 -3.70 9.39 -1.22
CA VAL A 11 -3.77 10.16 -2.46
C VAL A 11 -2.54 9.90 -3.29
N LEU A 12 -2.77 9.37 -4.49
CA LEU A 12 -1.73 9.11 -5.48
C LEU A 12 -1.53 10.33 -6.39
N SER A 13 -0.29 10.56 -6.81
CA SER A 13 0.01 11.49 -7.90
C SER A 13 -0.48 10.97 -9.25
N GLU A 14 -0.65 11.86 -10.23
CA GLU A 14 -1.10 11.49 -11.60
C GLU A 14 -0.17 10.48 -12.28
N ASP A 15 1.14 10.59 -12.05
CA ASP A 15 2.15 9.66 -12.57
C ASP A 15 2.23 8.33 -11.81
N LEU A 16 1.44 8.16 -10.74
CA LEU A 16 1.36 6.98 -9.89
C LEU A 16 2.70 6.61 -9.23
N ARG A 17 3.60 7.57 -9.01
CA ARG A 17 4.91 7.36 -8.37
C ARG A 17 4.98 7.88 -6.93
N ARG A 18 4.04 8.73 -6.52
CA ARG A 18 3.99 9.31 -5.18
C ARG A 18 2.67 8.97 -4.51
N VAL A 19 2.73 8.84 -3.19
CA VAL A 19 1.57 8.66 -2.33
C VAL A 19 1.72 9.59 -1.14
N ARG A 20 0.61 10.22 -0.75
CA ARG A 20 0.49 10.97 0.51
C ARG A 20 -0.69 10.45 1.30
N TRP A 21 -0.54 10.39 2.60
CA TRP A 21 -1.66 10.17 3.50
C TRP A 21 -2.42 11.49 3.73
N GLN A 22 -3.71 11.38 4.05
CA GLN A 22 -4.52 12.48 4.54
C GLN A 22 -5.51 11.97 5.59
N SER A 23 -5.94 12.86 6.49
CA SER A 23 -6.86 12.52 7.58
C SER A 23 -8.25 12.12 7.08
N GLU A 24 -8.73 12.78 6.02
CA GLU A 24 -10.07 12.56 5.50
C GLU A 24 -10.11 11.37 4.53
N GLU A 25 -11.05 10.45 4.79
CA GLU A 25 -11.38 9.40 3.84
C GLU A 25 -12.05 9.97 2.60
N ARG A 26 -11.63 9.47 1.43
CA ARG A 26 -12.28 9.78 0.16
C ARG A 26 -13.42 8.80 -0.07
N ASP A 27 -14.52 9.30 -0.61
CA ASP A 27 -15.63 8.48 -1.09
C ASP A 27 -15.18 7.71 -2.36
N LEU A 28 -14.70 6.49 -2.15
CA LEU A 28 -14.23 5.58 -3.20
C LEU A 28 -15.04 4.29 -3.15
N PRO A 29 -15.29 3.65 -4.31
CA PRO A 29 -16.05 2.41 -4.34
C PRO A 29 -15.33 1.30 -3.57
N ASP A 30 -16.12 0.53 -2.82
CA ASP A 30 -15.68 -0.68 -2.15
C ASP A 30 -15.56 -1.82 -3.17
N ILE A 31 -14.37 -1.98 -3.74
CA ILE A 31 -14.02 -3.05 -4.68
C ILE A 31 -13.09 -4.07 -4.01
N PRO A 32 -13.11 -5.35 -4.39
CA PRO A 32 -12.32 -6.41 -3.73
C PRO A 32 -10.83 -6.09 -3.58
N GLU A 33 -10.28 -5.33 -4.52
CA GLU A 33 -8.86 -4.98 -4.57
C GLU A 33 -8.44 -3.93 -3.55
N ARG A 34 -9.38 -3.13 -3.04
CA ARG A 34 -9.08 -1.98 -2.17
C ARG A 34 -8.81 -2.40 -0.74
N PHE A 35 -7.69 -1.94 -0.19
CA PHE A 35 -7.44 -2.00 1.25
C PHE A 35 -8.45 -1.12 2.00
N MET A 36 -9.16 -1.73 2.94
CA MET A 36 -10.20 -1.05 3.73
C MET A 36 -9.74 -0.67 5.14
N TYR A 37 -8.83 -1.45 5.75
CA TYR A 37 -8.42 -1.24 7.14
C TYR A 37 -6.97 -0.79 7.29
N SER A 38 -6.11 -1.15 6.34
CA SER A 38 -4.69 -0.78 6.36
C SER A 38 -4.48 0.37 5.38
N SER A 39 -3.79 1.43 5.80
CA SER A 39 -3.39 2.55 4.94
C SER A 39 -2.28 2.13 3.98
N CYS A 40 -2.58 1.19 3.08
CA CYS A 40 -1.65 0.58 2.15
C CYS A 40 -2.09 0.80 0.68
N VAL A 41 -1.12 0.69 -0.21
CA VAL A 41 -1.29 0.67 -1.67
C VAL A 41 -0.25 -0.27 -2.27
N LEU A 42 -0.60 -1.00 -3.32
CA LEU A 42 0.32 -1.91 -4.01
C LEU A 42 0.96 -1.26 -5.25
N GLY A 43 2.07 -1.85 -5.68
CA GLY A 43 2.56 -1.69 -7.05
C GLY A 43 1.56 -2.26 -8.06
N ARG A 44 1.70 -1.87 -9.34
CA ARG A 44 0.83 -2.37 -10.41
C ARG A 44 1.22 -3.76 -10.90
N GLU A 45 2.49 -4.09 -10.80
CA GLU A 45 3.05 -5.33 -11.31
C GLU A 45 3.38 -6.27 -10.15
N GLY A 46 2.97 -7.53 -10.29
CA GLY A 46 3.38 -8.61 -9.41
C GLY A 46 4.64 -9.31 -9.94
N PHE A 47 5.40 -9.92 -9.03
CA PHE A 47 6.61 -10.65 -9.37
C PHE A 47 6.41 -12.15 -9.08
N ARG A 48 6.81 -13.01 -10.01
CA ARG A 48 6.77 -14.48 -9.85
C ARG A 48 8.14 -15.11 -9.64
N GLU A 49 9.15 -14.53 -10.28
CA GLU A 49 10.54 -15.01 -10.25
C GLU A 49 11.52 -13.86 -10.54
N GLY A 50 12.82 -14.10 -10.35
CA GLY A 50 13.88 -13.14 -10.61
C GLY A 50 14.29 -12.29 -9.40
N ARG A 51 15.12 -11.26 -9.66
CA ARG A 51 15.55 -10.27 -8.67
C ARG A 51 15.09 -8.89 -9.13
N HIS A 52 14.39 -8.20 -8.25
CA HIS A 52 13.81 -6.89 -8.51
C HIS A 52 14.27 -5.93 -7.42
N CYS A 53 14.56 -4.68 -7.78
CA CYS A 53 14.90 -3.62 -6.85
C CYS A 53 14.13 -2.35 -7.22
N TRP A 54 13.79 -1.59 -6.19
CA TRP A 54 13.21 -0.27 -6.33
C TRP A 54 13.70 0.59 -5.17
N GLU A 55 13.66 1.89 -5.38
CA GLU A 55 14.04 2.89 -4.39
C GLU A 55 12.79 3.69 -4.02
N VAL A 56 12.66 4.03 -2.75
CA VAL A 56 11.57 4.85 -2.23
C VAL A 56 12.18 5.98 -1.43
N GLU A 57 11.81 7.20 -1.80
CA GLU A 57 12.13 8.40 -1.04
C GLU A 57 10.89 8.81 -0.23
N GLY A 58 11.11 9.14 1.04
CA GLY A 58 10.05 9.55 1.95
C GLY A 58 10.60 10.46 3.02
N GLU A 59 9.75 11.34 3.54
CA GLU A 59 10.10 12.21 4.65
C GLU A 59 9.91 11.44 5.97
N VAL A 60 10.99 11.34 6.74
CA VAL A 60 10.97 10.78 8.10
C VAL A 60 11.09 11.95 9.08
N GLY A 61 10.04 12.21 9.86
CA GLY A 61 10.02 13.31 10.84
C GLY A 61 8.64 13.58 11.43
N GLY A 62 8.61 14.14 12.65
CA GLY A 62 7.36 14.37 13.38
C GLY A 62 6.64 13.08 13.76
N ASP A 63 5.30 13.08 13.67
CA ASP A 63 4.44 11.92 13.90
C ASP A 63 4.18 11.10 12.61
N SER A 64 5.02 11.27 11.59
CA SER A 64 4.88 10.56 10.31
C SER A 64 5.51 9.18 10.37
N TRP A 65 4.71 8.15 10.12
CA TRP A 65 5.15 6.76 10.00
C TRP A 65 4.84 6.27 8.59
N TRP A 66 5.82 5.71 7.92
CA TRP A 66 5.65 5.01 6.66
C TRP A 66 6.49 3.75 6.65
N GLY A 67 6.09 2.79 5.84
CA GLY A 67 6.86 1.57 5.62
C GLY A 67 6.79 1.15 4.16
N VAL A 68 7.76 0.35 3.76
CA VAL A 68 7.89 -0.16 2.39
C VAL A 68 8.24 -1.64 2.42
N GLY A 69 7.75 -2.38 1.42
CA GLY A 69 8.01 -3.81 1.36
C GLY A 69 7.30 -4.50 0.21
N VAL A 70 7.04 -5.79 0.41
CA VAL A 70 6.32 -6.65 -0.52
C VAL A 70 5.17 -7.35 0.19
N ALA A 71 4.13 -7.65 -0.57
CA ALA A 71 3.00 -8.45 -0.11
C ALA A 71 2.68 -9.55 -1.11
N ARG A 72 2.09 -10.65 -0.64
CA ARG A 72 1.48 -11.64 -1.53
C ARG A 72 0.33 -10.99 -2.30
N GLU A 73 0.11 -11.44 -3.54
CA GLU A 73 -1.06 -11.02 -4.32
C GLU A 73 -2.37 -11.30 -3.57
N SER A 74 -2.42 -12.41 -2.83
CA SER A 74 -3.56 -12.86 -2.03
C SER A 74 -3.64 -12.26 -0.62
N VAL A 75 -2.91 -11.19 -0.32
CA VAL A 75 -2.95 -10.53 1.01
C VAL A 75 -4.37 -10.11 1.37
N GLU A 76 -4.77 -10.26 2.63
CA GLU A 76 -6.09 -9.83 3.12
C GLU A 76 -6.21 -8.30 3.05
N ARG A 77 -7.29 -7.81 2.43
CA ARG A 77 -7.50 -6.37 2.14
C ARG A 77 -8.70 -5.80 2.87
N LYS A 78 -9.61 -6.66 3.34
CA LYS A 78 -10.92 -6.31 3.89
C LYS A 78 -11.01 -6.49 5.39
N ARG A 79 -9.95 -6.95 6.05
CA ARG A 79 -9.92 -7.11 7.51
C ARG A 79 -8.61 -6.58 8.07
N PHE A 80 -8.63 -6.26 9.36
CA PHE A 80 -7.39 -6.00 10.08
C PHE A 80 -6.51 -7.25 10.04
N SER A 81 -5.31 -7.11 9.49
CA SER A 81 -4.28 -8.14 9.47
C SER A 81 -3.02 -7.55 10.07
N TYR A 82 -2.31 -8.36 10.86
CA TYR A 82 -0.99 -7.98 11.32
C TYR A 82 -0.04 -7.87 10.12
N TRP A 83 0.83 -6.86 10.14
CA TRP A 83 1.94 -6.75 9.20
C TRP A 83 3.00 -7.78 9.58
N SER A 84 2.80 -9.00 9.11
CA SER A 84 3.69 -10.12 9.38
C SER A 84 3.85 -11.05 8.18
N PRO A 85 4.93 -11.83 8.13
CA PRO A 85 5.13 -12.85 7.11
C PRO A 85 3.97 -13.85 7.00
N GLU A 86 3.33 -14.19 8.12
CA GLU A 86 2.17 -15.09 8.17
C GLU A 86 0.94 -14.47 7.48
N GLY A 87 0.76 -13.15 7.62
CA GLY A 87 -0.21 -12.36 6.88
C GLY A 87 0.18 -12.11 5.42
N GLY A 88 1.36 -12.57 4.99
CA GLY A 88 1.87 -12.39 3.64
C GLY A 88 2.43 -11.01 3.36
N ILE A 89 2.92 -10.30 4.39
CA ILE A 89 3.53 -8.97 4.28
C ILE A 89 4.95 -9.01 4.83
N TRP A 90 5.90 -8.44 4.08
CA TRP A 90 7.28 -8.24 4.51
C TRP A 90 7.64 -6.77 4.26
N ALA A 91 7.64 -5.97 5.32
CA ALA A 91 7.88 -4.53 5.25
C ALA A 91 8.77 -4.03 6.40
N VAL A 92 9.40 -2.87 6.19
CA VAL A 92 10.22 -2.13 7.16
C VAL A 92 9.74 -0.70 7.29
#